data_AF-G5QUP6-F1
#
_entry.id   AF-G5QUP6-F1
#
_cell.length_a   1.000
_cell.length_b   1.000
_cell.length_c   1.000
_cell.angle_alpha   90.00
_cell.angle_beta   90.00
_cell.angle_gamma   90.00
#
_symmetry.space_group_name_H-M   'P 1'
#
loop_
_entity.id
_entity.type
_entity.pdbx_description
1 polymer ?
#
loop_
_entity_poly.entity_id
_entity_poly.type
_entity_poly.pdbx_seq_one_letter_code
_entity_poly.pdbx_strand_id
1 'polypeptide(L)'
;HTSVYYTPAYAYFCGEPANADADWYSQDSKKLDVVLQKDANNTWWLPVPQFQGISRQSSLAWCNHSTDILPVKTVEEMAKKRQQRCVREGDTVSLRGILAEQKSGAQRYWVVKLEEPLTCVQDADMQTADWNGQVQLLLSDEIIERVKVQYGDDLLNQEIVVTGDVLLALSSDHYTPLVLENIVKLMPVMEGPGW
;
A
#
# COMPACT_ATOMS: atom_id res chain seq x y z
N HIS A 1 -12.66 -19.39 7.16
CA HIS A 1 -13.40 -18.89 8.35
C HIS A 1 -13.08 -17.41 8.50
N THR A 2 -14.08 -16.56 8.78
CA THR A 2 -13.92 -15.10 8.81
C THR A 2 -14.40 -14.56 10.16
N SER A 3 -13.57 -13.76 10.81
CA SER A 3 -13.84 -13.11 12.07
C SER A 3 -13.90 -11.60 11.85
N VAL A 4 -14.98 -10.98 12.31
CA VAL A 4 -15.20 -9.53 12.21
C VAL A 4 -15.51 -9.00 13.59
N TYR A 5 -14.73 -8.02 14.04
CA TYR A 5 -14.94 -7.32 15.31
C TYR A 5 -14.98 -5.83 15.03
N TYR A 6 -15.92 -5.12 15.64
CA TYR A 6 -16.00 -3.67 15.47
C TYR A 6 -16.32 -2.98 16.80
N THR A 7 -15.78 -1.78 16.91
CA THR A 7 -15.97 -0.82 17.99
C THR A 7 -16.43 0.50 17.32
N PRO A 8 -16.85 1.51 18.09
CA PRO A 8 -17.22 2.80 17.50
C PRO A 8 -16.13 3.45 16.63
N ALA A 9 -14.85 3.18 16.95
CA ALA A 9 -13.68 3.81 16.33
C ALA A 9 -12.80 2.85 15.48
N TYR A 10 -12.85 1.54 15.74
CA TYR A 10 -11.99 0.54 15.10
C TYR A 10 -12.79 -0.65 14.57
N ALA A 11 -12.33 -1.26 13.49
CA ALA A 11 -12.81 -2.55 13.02
C ALA A 11 -11.62 -3.47 12.77
N TYR A 12 -11.82 -4.75 12.97
CA TYR A 12 -10.82 -5.78 12.80
C TYR A 12 -11.40 -6.93 11.99
N PHE A 13 -10.68 -7.32 10.94
CA PHE A 13 -11.05 -8.37 10.01
C PHE A 13 -9.93 -9.39 9.92
N CYS A 14 -10.27 -10.65 10.19
CA CYS A 14 -9.36 -11.77 9.91
C CYS A 14 -10.08 -12.85 9.12
N GLY A 15 -9.53 -13.25 7.98
CA GLY A 15 -10.19 -14.28 7.17
C GLY A 15 -9.53 -14.51 5.83
N GLU A 16 -10.09 -15.46 5.06
CA GLU A 16 -9.60 -15.78 3.72
C GLU A 16 -10.32 -14.92 2.68
N PRO A 17 -9.64 -14.46 1.63
CA PRO A 17 -10.28 -13.74 0.54
C PRO A 17 -11.28 -14.66 -0.18
N ALA A 18 -12.47 -14.14 -0.50
CA ALA A 18 -13.61 -14.92 -1.01
C ALA A 18 -13.38 -15.64 -2.35
N ASN A 19 -12.32 -15.29 -3.10
CA ASN A 19 -11.96 -15.87 -4.39
C ASN A 19 -10.47 -16.25 -4.37
N ALA A 20 -10.16 -17.42 -3.82
CA ALA A 20 -8.80 -17.96 -3.73
C ALA A 20 -8.29 -18.57 -5.06
N ASP A 21 -9.14 -18.65 -6.09
CA ASP A 21 -8.77 -19.14 -7.41
C ASP A 21 -8.17 -18.01 -8.27
N ALA A 22 -6.88 -17.77 -8.06
CA ALA A 22 -5.92 -17.29 -9.06
C ALA A 22 -4.54 -17.42 -8.41
N ASP A 23 -3.80 -18.46 -8.81
CA ASP A 23 -2.36 -18.57 -8.62
C ASP A 23 -1.70 -17.25 -8.95
N TRP A 24 -0.84 -16.74 -8.06
CA TRP A 24 0.42 -15.99 -8.21
C TRP A 24 0.65 -15.35 -6.84
N TYR A 25 1.82 -15.55 -6.24
CA TYR A 25 2.30 -15.12 -4.90
C TYR A 25 2.12 -16.10 -3.72
N SER A 26 3.27 -16.64 -3.32
CA SER A 26 3.53 -17.40 -2.10
C SER A 26 4.17 -16.49 -1.06
N GLN A 27 3.38 -15.99 -0.12
CA GLN A 27 3.85 -15.70 1.24
C GLN A 27 2.83 -16.28 2.23
N ASP A 28 3.36 -16.85 3.32
CA ASP A 28 2.85 -17.99 4.10
C ASP A 28 1.47 -17.89 4.79
N SER A 29 0.59 -16.97 4.43
CA SER A 29 -0.79 -16.97 4.92
C SER A 29 -1.79 -16.56 3.85
N LYS A 30 -2.65 -17.51 3.45
CA LYS A 30 -3.87 -17.30 2.66
C LYS A 30 -4.93 -16.44 3.39
N LYS A 31 -4.53 -15.69 4.43
CA LYS A 31 -5.41 -14.95 5.33
C LYS A 31 -5.06 -13.47 5.31
N LEU A 32 -6.10 -12.64 5.28
CA LEU A 32 -6.06 -11.21 5.49
C LEU A 32 -6.21 -10.94 6.99
N ASP A 33 -5.39 -10.04 7.53
CA ASP A 33 -5.41 -9.61 8.93
C ASP A 33 -5.38 -8.07 8.99
N VAL A 34 -6.55 -7.43 9.00
CA VAL A 34 -6.70 -5.99 8.78
C VAL A 34 -7.32 -5.31 9.99
N VAL A 35 -6.71 -4.21 10.43
CA VAL A 35 -7.33 -3.26 11.37
C VAL A 35 -7.71 -2.02 10.57
N LEU A 36 -8.96 -1.58 10.70
CA LEU A 36 -9.46 -0.33 10.15
C LEU A 36 -9.76 0.65 11.28
N GLN A 37 -9.57 1.93 11.02
CA GLN A 37 -9.93 3.03 11.91
C GLN A 37 -10.80 4.01 11.13
N LYS A 38 -11.79 4.61 11.78
CA LYS A 38 -12.53 5.71 11.17
C LYS A 38 -11.64 6.93 10.92
N ASP A 39 -11.84 7.57 9.78
CA ASP A 39 -11.26 8.88 9.49
C ASP A 39 -11.74 9.96 10.49
N ALA A 40 -11.12 11.13 10.46
CA ALA A 40 -11.44 12.23 11.38
C ALA A 40 -12.93 12.65 11.31
N ASN A 41 -13.57 12.45 10.16
CA ASN A 41 -14.97 12.79 9.92
C ASN A 41 -15.94 11.64 10.23
N ASN A 42 -15.47 10.50 10.76
CA ASN A 42 -16.26 9.30 11.04
C ASN A 42 -17.03 8.74 9.84
N THR A 43 -16.61 9.06 8.63
CA THR A 43 -17.28 8.73 7.37
C THR A 43 -16.70 7.49 6.74
N TRP A 44 -15.38 7.33 6.78
CA TRP A 44 -14.66 6.28 6.07
C TRP A 44 -13.83 5.40 7.00
N TRP A 45 -13.74 4.12 6.68
CA TRP A 45 -12.86 3.17 7.35
C TRP A 45 -11.55 3.07 6.60
N LEU A 46 -10.46 3.56 7.20
CA LEU A 46 -9.12 3.54 6.63
C LEU A 46 -8.30 2.41 7.27
N PRO A 47 -7.41 1.75 6.51
CA PRO A 47 -6.52 0.76 7.08
C PRO A 47 -5.58 1.37 8.11
N VAL A 48 -5.08 0.53 9.03
CA VAL A 48 -4.12 0.91 10.05
C VAL A 48 -2.87 0.03 9.89
N PRO A 49 -1.73 0.60 9.45
CA PRO A 49 -1.50 2.02 9.13
C PRO A 49 -2.22 2.48 7.84
N GLN A 50 -2.43 3.79 7.68
CA GLN A 50 -3.21 4.36 6.56
C GLN A 50 -2.62 4.08 5.19
N PHE A 51 -1.30 3.95 5.09
CA PHE A 51 -0.60 3.58 3.85
C PHE A 51 -0.68 2.08 3.55
N GLN A 52 -1.31 1.26 4.39
CA GLN A 52 -1.38 -0.17 4.13
C GLN A 52 -2.31 -0.45 2.94
N GLY A 53 -1.76 -1.07 1.90
CA GLY A 53 -2.54 -1.58 0.78
C GLY A 53 -3.27 -2.85 1.19
N ILE A 54 -4.58 -2.90 0.94
CA ILE A 54 -5.34 -4.15 1.05
C ILE A 54 -5.49 -4.71 -0.35
N SER A 55 -4.75 -5.78 -0.64
CA SER A 55 -4.82 -6.52 -1.89
C SER A 55 -4.90 -8.01 -1.60
N ARG A 56 -5.22 -8.83 -2.62
CA ARG A 56 -5.10 -10.30 -2.48
C ARG A 56 -3.67 -10.74 -2.15
N GLN A 57 -2.67 -9.93 -2.49
CA GLN A 57 -1.25 -10.19 -2.26
C GLN A 57 -0.76 -9.72 -0.89
N SER A 58 -1.53 -8.88 -0.20
CA SER A 58 -1.26 -8.49 1.19
C SER A 58 -1.52 -9.67 2.14
N SER A 59 -0.72 -10.74 2.04
CA SER A 59 -0.73 -11.85 2.99
C SER A 59 -0.22 -11.31 4.32
N LEU A 60 -1.14 -11.02 5.23
CA LEU A 60 -0.79 -10.57 6.56
C LEU A 60 -0.76 -11.77 7.50
N ALA A 61 0.18 -11.71 8.44
CA ALA A 61 0.51 -12.80 9.34
C ALA A 61 -0.70 -13.46 10.02
N TRP A 62 -0.51 -14.71 10.43
CA TRP A 62 -1.43 -15.61 11.13
C TRP A 62 -2.55 -14.92 11.94
N CYS A 63 -3.81 -15.26 11.63
CA CYS A 63 -4.99 -14.90 12.44
C CYS A 63 -4.91 -15.52 13.85
N ASN A 64 -4.29 -14.84 14.81
CA ASN A 64 -4.17 -15.36 16.18
C ASN A 64 -5.53 -15.41 16.92
N HIS A 65 -6.55 -14.73 16.40
CA HIS A 65 -7.83 -14.53 17.09
C HIS A 65 -9.05 -15.00 16.27
N SER A 66 -8.87 -15.96 15.36
CA SER A 66 -9.96 -16.35 14.44
C SER A 66 -11.19 -16.99 15.10
N THR A 67 -11.13 -17.32 16.39
CA THR A 67 -12.23 -17.99 17.13
C THR A 67 -12.70 -17.24 18.37
N ASP A 68 -12.02 -16.16 18.77
CA ASP A 68 -12.20 -15.56 20.10
C ASP A 68 -12.83 -14.17 20.01
N ILE A 69 -13.84 -13.88 20.84
CA ILE A 69 -14.38 -12.52 20.96
C ILE A 69 -13.27 -11.58 21.44
N LEU A 70 -12.88 -10.64 20.60
CA LEU A 70 -11.83 -9.67 20.93
C LEU A 70 -12.38 -8.53 21.79
N PRO A 71 -11.80 -8.25 22.97
CA PRO A 71 -12.12 -7.06 23.73
C PRO A 71 -11.80 -5.79 22.93
N VAL A 72 -12.62 -4.74 23.09
CA VAL A 72 -12.42 -3.41 22.45
C VAL A 72 -11.00 -2.90 22.66
N LYS A 73 -10.51 -2.96 23.91
CA LYS A 73 -9.16 -2.50 24.28
C LYS A 73 -8.07 -3.23 23.49
N THR A 74 -8.26 -4.51 23.19
CA THR A 74 -7.31 -5.31 22.41
C THR A 74 -7.22 -4.81 20.97
N VAL A 75 -8.35 -4.47 20.34
CA VAL A 75 -8.35 -3.92 18.97
C VAL A 75 -7.67 -2.54 18.92
N GLU A 76 -7.88 -1.70 19.93
CA GLU A 76 -7.21 -0.40 20.05
C GLU A 76 -5.69 -0.55 20.26
N GLU A 77 -5.25 -1.47 21.10
CA GLU A 77 -3.84 -1.78 21.33
C GLU A 77 -3.18 -2.35 20.05
N MET A 78 -3.89 -3.22 19.31
CA MET A 78 -3.46 -3.69 18.00
C MET A 78 -3.30 -2.54 17.01
N ALA A 79 -4.27 -1.63 16.95
CA ALA A 79 -4.20 -0.45 16.09
C ALA A 79 -2.97 0.42 16.42
N LYS A 80 -2.76 0.73 17.70
CA LYS A 80 -1.59 1.51 18.16
C LYS A 80 -0.27 0.84 17.78
N LYS A 81 -0.15 -0.48 18.00
CA LYS A 81 1.05 -1.23 17.64
C LYS A 81 1.30 -1.21 16.13
N ARG A 82 0.25 -1.29 15.32
CA ARG A 82 0.35 -1.23 13.85
C ARG A 82 0.72 0.16 13.35
N GLN A 83 0.20 1.22 13.96
CA GLN A 83 0.58 2.61 13.63
C GLN A 83 2.07 2.88 13.85
N GLN A 84 2.69 2.19 14.82
CA GLN A 84 4.10 2.32 15.14
C GLN A 84 5.02 1.44 14.27
N ARG A 85 4.46 0.60 13.39
CA ARG A 85 5.24 -0.29 12.54
C ARG A 85 5.78 0.48 11.33
N CYS A 86 7.08 0.39 11.11
CA CYS A 86 7.73 0.86 9.88
C CYS A 86 7.28 0.01 8.68
N VAL A 87 7.21 0.64 7.51
CA VAL A 87 7.13 -0.08 6.23
C VAL A 87 8.37 -0.96 6.10
N ARG A 88 8.27 -2.14 5.49
CA ARG A 88 9.41 -3.01 5.18
C ARG A 88 9.27 -3.62 3.80
N GLU A 89 10.35 -4.18 3.30
CA GLU A 89 10.34 -4.97 2.06
C GLU A 89 9.26 -6.07 2.08
N GLY A 90 8.56 -6.24 0.97
CA GLY A 90 7.44 -7.15 0.79
C GLY A 90 6.10 -6.66 1.35
N ASP A 91 6.04 -5.53 2.04
CA ASP A 91 4.76 -4.94 2.44
C ASP A 91 4.02 -4.38 1.20
N THR A 92 2.74 -4.71 1.05
CA THR A 92 1.87 -4.00 0.10
C THR A 92 1.42 -2.66 0.70
N VAL A 93 1.71 -1.56 0.01
CA VAL A 93 1.37 -0.20 0.44
C VAL A 93 0.53 0.52 -0.61
N SER A 94 -0.31 1.45 -0.17
CA SER A 94 -1.07 2.38 -1.00
C SER A 94 -0.57 3.80 -0.74
N LEU A 95 0.05 4.40 -1.75
CA LEU A 95 0.68 5.71 -1.67
C LEU A 95 -0.06 6.72 -2.55
N ARG A 96 -0.14 7.96 -2.06
CA ARG A 96 -0.73 9.09 -2.77
C ARG A 96 0.36 10.10 -3.12
N GLY A 97 0.33 10.64 -4.34
CA GLY A 97 1.31 11.61 -4.78
C GLY A 97 1.22 11.94 -6.26
N ILE A 98 2.16 12.76 -6.74
CA ILE A 98 2.20 13.18 -8.14
C ILE A 98 3.02 12.18 -8.96
N LEU A 99 2.41 11.63 -10.02
CA LEU A 99 3.11 10.80 -10.99
C LEU A 99 4.04 11.67 -11.85
N ALA A 100 5.32 11.32 -11.90
CA ALA A 100 6.30 11.98 -12.74
C ALA A 100 7.12 10.97 -13.54
N GLU A 101 7.40 11.30 -14.79
CA GLU A 101 8.46 10.64 -15.56
C GLU A 101 9.79 11.32 -15.27
N GLN A 102 10.84 10.52 -15.13
CA GLN A 102 12.21 10.95 -14.93
C GLN A 102 13.09 10.43 -16.07
N LYS A 103 14.11 11.22 -16.43
CA LYS A 103 14.98 11.00 -17.60
C LYS A 103 14.17 10.87 -18.90
N SER A 104 14.77 10.32 -19.96
CA SER A 104 14.15 10.13 -21.26
C SER A 104 14.77 8.94 -22.01
N GLY A 105 14.09 8.49 -23.07
CA GLY A 105 14.56 7.40 -23.93
C GLY A 105 14.70 6.06 -23.19
N ALA A 106 15.80 5.34 -23.43
CA ALA A 106 16.05 4.03 -22.84
C ALA A 106 16.29 4.06 -21.31
N GLN A 107 16.48 5.24 -20.72
CA GLN A 107 16.67 5.42 -19.28
C GLN A 107 15.43 5.97 -18.58
N ARG A 108 14.28 6.04 -19.27
CA ARG A 108 13.03 6.53 -18.68
C ARG A 108 12.63 5.68 -17.48
N TYR A 109 12.17 6.31 -16.42
CA TYR A 109 11.55 5.62 -15.28
C TYR A 109 10.46 6.50 -14.66
N TRP A 110 9.55 5.85 -13.94
CA TRP A 110 8.40 6.50 -13.34
C TRP A 110 8.61 6.61 -11.83
N VAL A 111 8.24 7.74 -11.27
CA VAL A 111 8.24 7.96 -9.82
C VAL A 111 6.91 8.53 -9.37
N VAL A 112 6.55 8.23 -8.13
CA VAL A 112 5.54 9.00 -7.39
C VAL A 112 6.27 9.90 -6.42
N LYS A 113 6.04 11.20 -6.55
CA LYS A 113 6.46 12.20 -5.57
C LYS A 113 5.38 12.27 -4.51
N LEU A 114 5.68 11.78 -3.32
CA LEU A 114 4.71 11.69 -2.23
C LEU A 114 4.35 13.08 -1.73
N GLU A 115 3.06 13.34 -1.50
CA GLU A 115 2.63 14.56 -0.81
C GLU A 115 3.13 14.56 0.64
N GLU A 116 3.05 13.39 1.27
CA GLU A 116 3.56 13.13 2.60
C GLU A 116 4.66 12.05 2.53
N PRO A 117 5.93 12.40 2.81
CA PRO A 117 7.01 11.42 2.83
C PRO A 117 6.77 10.30 3.83
N LEU A 118 7.24 9.09 3.52
CA LEU A 118 7.10 7.95 4.43
C LEU A 118 7.87 8.21 5.73
N THR A 119 7.19 8.03 6.86
CA THR A 119 7.76 8.37 8.18
C THR A 119 8.81 7.36 8.65
N CYS A 120 8.67 6.09 8.27
CA CYS A 120 9.64 5.06 8.57
C CYS A 120 9.58 3.92 7.55
N VAL A 121 10.74 3.56 6.99
CA VAL A 121 10.95 2.34 6.24
C VAL A 121 12.14 1.61 6.84
N GLN A 122 11.96 0.35 7.17
CA GLN A 122 12.99 -0.51 7.73
C GLN A 122 14.03 -0.83 6.65
N ASP A 123 15.31 -0.74 7.01
CA ASP A 123 16.46 -1.13 6.19
C ASP A 123 16.65 -0.34 4.87
N ALA A 124 15.86 0.72 4.65
CA ALA A 124 16.02 1.62 3.50
C ALA A 124 17.33 2.42 3.57
N ASP A 125 17.94 2.68 2.41
CA ASP A 125 19.12 3.56 2.34
C ASP A 125 18.71 5.02 2.58
N MET A 126 19.06 5.53 3.76
CA MET A 126 18.77 6.90 4.20
C MET A 126 19.87 7.91 3.84
N GLN A 127 20.91 7.51 3.08
CA GLN A 127 22.02 8.40 2.75
C GLN A 127 21.66 9.49 1.72
N THR A 128 20.60 9.28 0.93
CA THR A 128 20.11 10.27 -0.03
C THR A 128 19.15 11.26 0.63
N ALA A 129 19.28 12.54 0.28
CA ALA A 129 18.28 13.53 0.66
C ALA A 129 16.93 13.16 0.02
N ASP A 130 15.83 13.34 0.76
CA ASP A 130 14.47 13.00 0.33
C ASP A 130 14.25 11.51 -0.03
N TRP A 131 15.06 10.60 0.55
CA TRP A 131 14.98 9.14 0.33
C TRP A 131 13.57 8.55 0.49
N ASN A 132 12.74 9.18 1.32
CA ASN A 132 11.37 8.79 1.66
C ASN A 132 10.28 9.63 0.96
N GLY A 133 10.66 10.63 0.15
CA GLY A 133 9.73 11.53 -0.54
C GLY A 133 9.44 11.13 -1.98
N GLN A 134 10.23 10.22 -2.55
CA GLN A 134 10.03 9.72 -3.91
C GLN A 134 10.17 8.20 -3.96
N VAL A 135 9.25 7.57 -4.69
CA VAL A 135 9.22 6.11 -4.83
C VAL A 135 9.18 5.77 -6.32
N GLN A 136 10.15 5.00 -6.80
CA GLN A 136 10.18 4.52 -8.18
C GLN A 136 9.11 3.46 -8.38
N LEU A 137 8.42 3.51 -9.52
CA LEU A 137 7.47 2.49 -9.92
C LEU A 137 8.10 1.55 -10.95
N LEU A 138 8.11 0.26 -10.65
CA LEU A 138 8.36 -0.79 -11.64
C LEU A 138 7.04 -1.10 -12.35
N LEU A 139 6.77 -0.31 -13.38
CA LEU A 139 5.62 -0.50 -14.25
C LEU A 139 5.98 -1.44 -15.39
N SER A 140 5.17 -2.49 -15.58
CA SER A 140 5.18 -3.24 -16.83
C SER A 140 4.48 -2.44 -17.93
N ASP A 141 4.81 -2.73 -19.19
CA ASP A 141 4.14 -2.10 -20.34
C ASP A 141 2.62 -2.33 -20.29
N GLU A 142 2.17 -3.50 -19.83
CA GLU A 142 0.75 -3.82 -19.65
C GLU A 142 0.05 -2.87 -18.66
N ILE A 143 0.69 -2.55 -17.52
CA ILE A 143 0.09 -1.66 -16.52
C ILE A 143 -0.02 -0.24 -17.08
N ILE A 144 1.01 0.23 -17.80
CA ILE A 144 1.00 1.54 -18.46
C ILE A 144 -0.13 1.59 -19.49
N GLU A 145 -0.27 0.58 -20.34
CA GLU A 145 -1.33 0.52 -21.35
C GLU A 145 -2.72 0.49 -20.72
N ARG A 146 -2.94 -0.34 -19.70
CA ARG A 146 -4.22 -0.40 -18.97
C ARG A 146 -4.59 0.94 -18.37
N VAL A 147 -3.63 1.59 -17.72
CA VAL A 147 -3.81 2.90 -17.10
C VAL A 147 -4.16 3.97 -18.15
N LYS A 148 -3.46 3.97 -19.29
CA LYS A 148 -3.76 4.87 -20.42
C LYS A 148 -5.14 4.65 -21.02
N VAL A 149 -5.54 3.40 -21.22
CA VAL A 149 -6.87 3.05 -21.73
C VAL A 149 -7.96 3.51 -20.77
N GLN A 150 -7.74 3.36 -19.46
CA GLN A 150 -8.75 3.64 -18.45
C GLN A 150 -8.87 5.13 -18.10
N TYR A 151 -7.77 5.88 -18.07
CA TYR A 151 -7.73 7.25 -17.57
C TYR A 151 -7.20 8.29 -18.58
N GLY A 152 -6.82 7.86 -19.79
CA GLY A 152 -6.28 8.71 -20.85
C GLY A 152 -4.75 8.79 -20.83
N ASP A 153 -4.17 9.45 -21.84
CA ASP A 153 -2.71 9.58 -21.98
C ASP A 153 -2.07 10.60 -21.00
N ASP A 154 -2.89 11.35 -20.25
CA ASP A 154 -2.49 12.55 -19.50
C ASP A 154 -2.23 12.35 -17.99
N LEU A 155 -2.01 11.13 -17.48
CA LEU A 155 -1.74 10.95 -16.03
C LEU A 155 -0.41 11.58 -15.56
N LEU A 156 0.47 11.94 -16.49
CA LEU A 156 1.71 12.62 -16.16
C LEU A 156 1.42 13.94 -15.46
N ASN A 157 2.09 14.16 -14.32
CA ASN A 157 1.91 15.31 -13.44
C ASN A 157 0.52 15.40 -12.79
N GLN A 158 -0.27 14.33 -12.84
CA GLN A 158 -1.50 14.23 -12.06
C GLN A 158 -1.24 13.60 -10.71
N GLU A 159 -2.11 13.94 -9.77
CA GLU A 159 -2.17 13.26 -8.50
C GLU A 159 -2.79 11.87 -8.67
N ILE A 160 -2.12 10.85 -8.13
CA ILE A 160 -2.52 9.45 -8.24
C ILE A 160 -2.50 8.78 -6.88
N VAL A 161 -3.25 7.68 -6.80
CA VAL A 161 -3.08 6.63 -5.79
C VAL A 161 -2.48 5.41 -6.49
N VAL A 162 -1.36 4.94 -5.98
CA VAL A 162 -0.68 3.71 -6.42
C VAL A 162 -0.65 2.69 -5.29
N THR A 163 -0.96 1.43 -5.59
CA THR A 163 -0.86 0.31 -4.65
C THR A 163 0.04 -0.77 -5.23
N GLY A 164 1.07 -1.17 -4.49
CA GLY A 164 2.04 -2.19 -4.88
C GLY A 164 2.89 -2.65 -3.71
N ASP A 165 3.80 -3.57 -3.97
CA ASP A 165 4.70 -4.15 -2.97
C ASP A 165 6.00 -3.36 -2.87
N VAL A 166 6.47 -3.16 -1.65
CA VAL A 166 7.72 -2.44 -1.38
C VAL A 166 8.91 -3.34 -1.68
N LEU A 167 9.80 -2.84 -2.53
CA LEU A 167 11.12 -3.40 -2.80
C LEU A 167 12.19 -2.39 -2.38
N LEU A 168 13.22 -2.84 -1.66
CA LEU A 168 14.36 -2.01 -1.32
C LEU A 168 15.36 -2.02 -2.48
N ALA A 169 15.76 -0.83 -2.92
CA ALA A 169 16.74 -0.68 -4.00
C ALA A 169 18.15 -1.00 -3.51
N LEU A 170 18.53 -2.28 -3.58
CA LEU A 170 19.87 -2.75 -3.19
C LEU A 170 20.88 -2.75 -4.35
N SER A 171 20.44 -2.49 -5.58
CA SER A 171 21.29 -2.45 -6.79
C SER A 171 21.34 -1.06 -7.42
N SER A 172 22.37 -0.82 -8.25
CA SER A 172 22.55 0.42 -9.01
C SER A 172 21.51 0.63 -10.13
N ASP A 173 20.64 -0.35 -10.37
CA ASP A 173 19.63 -0.30 -11.43
C ASP A 173 18.37 0.47 -11.00
N HIS A 174 18.27 0.79 -9.71
CA HIS A 174 17.20 1.59 -9.13
C HIS A 174 17.70 3.00 -8.80
N TYR A 175 16.85 4.00 -9.05
CA TYR A 175 17.20 5.41 -8.94
C TYR A 175 16.67 6.06 -7.66
N THR A 176 15.83 5.35 -6.90
CA THR A 176 15.35 5.76 -5.58
C THR A 176 15.57 4.61 -4.59
N PRO A 177 15.84 4.88 -3.30
CA PRO A 177 15.99 3.84 -2.27
C PRO A 177 14.77 2.93 -2.10
N LEU A 178 13.60 3.43 -2.48
CA LEU A 178 12.32 2.75 -2.38
C LEU A 178 11.73 2.53 -3.76
N VAL A 179 11.28 1.30 -4.01
CA VAL A 179 10.67 0.90 -5.27
C VAL A 179 9.33 0.24 -4.96
N LEU A 180 8.32 0.49 -5.79
CA LEU A 180 7.10 -0.29 -5.82
C LEU A 180 7.08 -1.21 -7.03
N GLU A 181 6.88 -2.48 -6.78
CA GLU A 181 6.63 -3.50 -7.79
C GLU A 181 5.24 -4.12 -7.62
N ASN A 182 4.89 -5.06 -8.50
CA ASN A 182 3.60 -5.76 -8.46
C ASN A 182 2.41 -4.79 -8.34
N ILE A 183 2.43 -3.68 -9.11
CA ILE A 183 1.42 -2.63 -9.01
C ILE A 183 0.04 -3.21 -9.34
N VAL A 184 -0.85 -3.25 -8.34
CA VAL A 184 -2.23 -3.77 -8.48
C VAL A 184 -3.26 -2.68 -8.72
N LYS A 185 -2.92 -1.44 -8.36
CA LYS A 185 -3.79 -0.27 -8.53
C LYS A 185 -2.92 0.93 -8.88
N LEU A 186 -3.30 1.64 -9.92
CA LEU A 186 -2.76 2.95 -10.26
C LEU A 186 -3.90 3.75 -10.89
N MET A 187 -4.30 4.83 -10.25
CA MET A 187 -5.43 5.64 -10.71
C MET A 187 -5.28 7.10 -10.28
N PRO A 188 -5.83 8.06 -11.06
CA PRO A 188 -5.86 9.45 -10.64
C PRO A 188 -6.72 9.62 -9.40
N VAL A 189 -6.34 10.57 -8.56
CA VAL A 189 -7.23 11.12 -7.53
C VAL A 189 -8.29 11.92 -8.25
N MET A 190 -9.51 11.40 -8.31
CA MET A 190 -10.64 12.16 -8.86
C MET A 190 -11.10 13.17 -7.81
N GLU A 191 -11.26 14.45 -8.17
CA GLU A 191 -11.91 15.43 -7.30
C GLU A 191 -13.38 15.00 -7.04
N GLY A 192 -13.59 14.41 -5.86
CA GLY A 192 -14.83 13.85 -5.32
C GLY A 192 -14.52 13.27 -3.93
N PRO A 193 -15.45 13.28 -2.97
CA PRO A 193 -15.10 13.39 -1.55
C PRO A 193 -14.34 12.17 -1.03
N GLY A 194 -13.06 12.38 -0.71
CA GLY A 194 -12.23 11.62 0.24
C GLY A 194 -12.07 10.13 -0.04
N TRP A 195 -10.88 9.75 -0.51
CA TRP A 195 -10.32 8.42 -0.22
C TRP A 195 -9.83 8.37 1.22
#